data_AF-A0A080MAC6-F1
#
_entry.id   AF-A0A080MAC6-F1
#
_cell.length_a   1.000
_cell.length_b   1.000
_cell.length_c   1.000
_cell.angle_alpha   90.00
_cell.angle_beta   90.00
_cell.angle_gamma   90.00
#
_symmetry.space_group_name_H-M   'P 1'
#
loop_
_entity.id
_entity.type
_entity.pdbx_description
1 polymer ?
#
loop_
_entity_poly.entity_id
_entity_poly.type
_entity_poly.pdbx_seq_one_letter_code
_entity_poly.pdbx_strand_id
1 'polypeptide(L)'
;MIDALFDLLGTFYQSGNFEQAEWIARSILQAIPDDIVSLQFLGLLYHRTRRRAQAMQVFAATASEPPQSDAPDLDDLQASAQCRRAASTRGSTLAGAWYDLGRLLLRLGHRQQAVSAFHAALAAQPDLRKARRMMAKITLNSGRQELHAPEVGTDRS
;
A
#
# COMPACT_ATOMS: atom_id res chain seq x y z
N MET A 1 -17.49 10.69 -4.13
CA MET A 1 -17.54 10.92 -2.67
C MET A 1 -16.32 10.34 -1.98
N ILE A 2 -15.87 9.13 -2.35
CA ILE A 2 -14.70 8.49 -1.74
C ILE A 2 -13.37 9.17 -2.05
N ASP A 3 -13.22 9.77 -3.25
CA ASP A 3 -12.02 10.53 -3.63
C ASP A 3 -11.74 11.70 -2.67
N ALA A 4 -12.79 12.39 -2.21
CA ALA A 4 -12.66 13.50 -1.27
C ALA A 4 -12.22 13.03 0.12
N LEU A 5 -12.65 11.84 0.55
CA LEU A 5 -12.20 11.24 1.81
C LEU A 5 -10.71 10.89 1.75
N PHE A 6 -10.27 10.31 0.63
CA PHE A 6 -8.85 10.01 0.43
C PHE A 6 -7.98 11.27 0.36
N ASP A 7 -8.45 12.34 -0.29
CA ASP A 7 -7.72 13.60 -0.31
C ASP A 7 -7.68 14.28 1.07
N LEU A 8 -8.78 14.20 1.83
CA LEU A 8 -8.84 14.69 3.21
C LEU A 8 -7.91 13.90 4.13
N LEU A 9 -7.84 12.57 3.96
CA LEU A 9 -6.90 11.70 4.66
C LEU A 9 -5.45 12.11 4.36
N GLY A 10 -5.14 12.37 3.08
CA GLY A 10 -3.82 12.85 2.67
C GLY A 10 -3.48 14.21 3.29
N THR A 11 -4.43 15.13 3.31
CA THR A 11 -4.29 16.45 3.93
C THR A 11 -4.03 16.36 5.44
N PHE A 12 -4.80 15.54 6.16
CA PHE A 12 -4.58 15.33 7.60
C PHE A 12 -3.24 14.64 7.88
N TYR A 13 -2.85 13.67 7.05
CA TYR A 13 -1.55 13.01 7.16
C TYR A 13 -0.38 14.00 6.98
N GLN A 14 -0.45 14.86 5.96
CA GLN A 14 0.56 15.90 5.74
C GLN A 14 0.60 16.92 6.87
N SER A 15 -0.55 17.22 7.47
CA SER A 15 -0.68 18.14 8.60
C SER A 15 -0.20 17.53 9.93
N GLY A 16 0.13 16.23 9.97
CA GLY A 16 0.50 15.51 11.20
C GLY A 16 -0.68 15.17 12.12
N ASN A 17 -1.90 15.42 11.66
CA ASN A 17 -3.15 15.14 12.38
C ASN A 17 -3.55 13.67 12.19
N PHE A 18 -2.77 12.78 12.82
CA PHE A 18 -2.92 11.33 12.63
C PHE A 18 -4.22 10.78 13.20
N GLU A 19 -4.80 11.40 14.24
CA GLU A 19 -6.09 10.98 14.81
C GLU A 19 -7.25 11.19 13.84
N GLN A 20 -7.31 12.36 13.20
CA GLN A 20 -8.32 12.67 12.19
C GLN A 20 -8.12 11.80 10.94
N ALA A 21 -6.87 11.58 10.51
CA ALA A 21 -6.59 10.65 9.42
C ALA A 21 -7.03 9.21 9.75
N GLU A 22 -6.87 8.76 11.00
CA GLU A 22 -7.34 7.46 11.48
C GLU A 22 -8.87 7.38 11.45
N TRP A 23 -9.55 8.44 11.88
CA TRP A 23 -11.01 8.52 11.83
C TRP A 23 -11.52 8.41 10.39
N ILE A 24 -10.94 9.15 9.45
CA ILE A 24 -11.33 9.08 8.04
C ILE A 24 -11.09 7.68 7.45
N ALA A 25 -9.93 7.08 7.73
CA ALA A 25 -9.62 5.72 7.27
C ALA A 25 -10.66 4.70 7.78
N ARG A 26 -11.09 4.83 9.03
CA ARG A 26 -12.14 3.98 9.62
C ARG A 26 -13.51 4.23 9.00
N SER A 27 -13.85 5.48 8.71
CA SER A 27 -15.11 5.79 8.01
C SER A 27 -15.15 5.17 6.62
N ILE A 28 -14.02 5.14 5.89
CA ILE A 28 -13.95 4.44 4.60
C ILE A 28 -14.17 2.94 4.79
N LEU A 29 -13.54 2.31 5.80
CA LEU A 29 -13.73 0.89 6.10
C LEU A 29 -15.14 0.52 6.59
N GLN A 30 -15.88 1.46 7.19
CA GLN A 30 -17.29 1.24 7.52
C GLN A 30 -18.16 1.20 6.27
N ALA A 31 -17.80 1.94 5.22
CA ALA A 31 -18.53 1.96 3.96
C ALA A 31 -18.13 0.79 3.05
N ILE A 32 -16.85 0.42 3.04
CA ILE A 32 -16.30 -0.70 2.29
C ILE A 32 -15.52 -1.58 3.26
N PRO A 33 -16.16 -2.61 3.84
CA PRO A 33 -15.45 -3.57 4.66
C PRO A 33 -14.37 -4.25 3.80
N ASP A 34 -13.19 -4.48 4.38
CA ASP A 34 -12.05 -5.10 3.70
C ASP A 34 -11.33 -4.28 2.60
N ASP A 35 -11.52 -2.95 2.55
CA ASP A 35 -10.69 -2.11 1.67
C ASP A 35 -9.20 -2.15 2.07
N ILE A 36 -8.42 -2.88 1.27
CA ILE A 36 -6.97 -3.06 1.44
C ILE A 36 -6.24 -1.71 1.49
N VAL A 37 -6.68 -0.72 0.72
CA VAL A 37 -6.03 0.61 0.66
C VAL A 37 -6.17 1.32 2.01
N SER A 38 -7.38 1.38 2.55
CA SER A 38 -7.65 1.98 3.86
C SER A 38 -6.97 1.22 4.99
N LEU A 39 -6.94 -0.12 4.95
CA LEU A 39 -6.19 -0.94 5.90
C LEU A 39 -4.70 -0.60 5.89
N GLN A 40 -4.09 -0.47 4.72
CA GLN A 40 -2.67 -0.10 4.60
C GLN A 40 -2.38 1.28 5.18
N PHE A 41 -3.25 2.27 4.94
CA PHE A 41 -3.12 3.60 5.54
C PHE A 41 -3.32 3.58 7.06
N LEU A 42 -4.26 2.79 7.58
CA LEU A 42 -4.41 2.54 9.02
C LEU A 42 -3.15 1.93 9.63
N GLY A 43 -2.54 0.95 8.97
CA GLY A 43 -1.26 0.38 9.40
C GLY A 43 -0.15 1.44 9.46
N LEU A 44 -0.09 2.34 8.46
CA LEU A 44 0.86 3.45 8.44
C LEU A 44 0.61 4.43 9.61
N LEU A 45 -0.66 4.77 9.87
CA LEU A 45 -1.06 5.65 10.95
C LEU A 45 -0.76 5.04 12.32
N TYR A 46 -1.05 3.77 12.54
CA TYR A 46 -0.66 3.05 13.75
C TYR A 46 0.85 3.03 13.96
N HIS A 47 1.63 2.88 12.89
CA HIS A 47 3.08 3.01 12.99
C HIS A 47 3.50 4.43 13.42
N ARG A 48 2.84 5.47 12.91
CA ARG A 48 3.11 6.89 13.28
C ARG A 48 2.69 7.20 14.72
N THR A 49 1.60 6.61 15.22
CA THR A 49 1.10 6.79 16.60
C THR A 49 1.77 5.87 17.63
N ARG A 50 2.90 5.23 17.27
CA ARG A 50 3.67 4.24 18.07
C ARG A 50 2.93 2.95 18.41
N ARG A 51 1.77 2.69 17.81
CA ARG A 51 1.00 1.44 17.93
C ARG A 51 1.56 0.34 17.01
N ARG A 52 2.83 0.00 17.22
CA ARG A 52 3.57 -0.94 16.35
C ARG A 52 2.94 -2.33 16.27
N ALA A 53 2.43 -2.86 17.38
CA ALA A 53 1.81 -4.18 17.40
C ALA A 53 0.58 -4.25 16.47
N GLN A 54 -0.30 -3.24 16.54
CA GLN A 54 -1.48 -3.14 15.68
C GLN A 54 -1.09 -2.90 14.22
N ALA A 55 -0.09 -2.06 13.96
CA ALA A 55 0.41 -1.84 12.60
C ALA A 55 0.88 -3.15 11.94
N MET A 56 1.65 -3.97 12.67
CA MET A 56 2.15 -5.25 12.18
C MET A 56 1.00 -6.24 11.89
N GLN A 57 0.00 -6.30 12.76
CA GLN A 57 -1.18 -7.15 12.55
C GLN A 57 -1.93 -6.77 11.27
N VAL A 58 -2.16 -5.46 11.05
CA VAL A 58 -2.86 -4.99 9.85
C VAL A 58 -2.03 -5.24 8.60
N PHE A 59 -0.72 -4.99 8.62
CA PHE A 59 0.14 -5.29 7.46
C PHE A 59 0.17 -6.79 7.16
N ALA A 60 0.27 -7.64 8.17
CA ALA A 60 0.18 -9.09 8.00
C ALA A 60 -1.17 -9.50 7.41
N ALA A 61 -2.28 -8.94 7.88
CA ALA A 61 -3.62 -9.22 7.37
C ALA A 61 -3.78 -8.82 5.89
N THR A 62 -3.18 -7.70 5.46
CA THR A 62 -3.20 -7.30 4.04
C THR A 62 -2.22 -8.09 3.16
N ALA A 63 -1.24 -8.77 3.77
CA ALA A 63 -0.16 -9.50 3.10
C ALA A 63 -0.45 -10.98 2.95
N SER A 64 -1.15 -11.57 3.91
CA SER A 64 -1.86 -12.81 3.71
C SER A 64 -2.94 -12.56 2.66
N GLU A 65 -3.01 -13.41 1.64
CA GLU A 65 -4.20 -13.46 0.80
C GLU A 65 -5.43 -13.51 1.70
N PRO A 66 -6.52 -12.81 1.33
CA PRO A 66 -7.74 -12.84 2.12
C PRO A 66 -8.06 -14.31 2.41
N PRO A 67 -8.42 -14.66 3.67
CA PRO A 67 -8.81 -16.02 3.97
C PRO A 67 -9.83 -16.46 2.93
N GLN A 68 -9.63 -17.65 2.33
CA GLN A 68 -10.53 -18.28 1.34
C GLN A 68 -11.96 -18.53 1.87
N SER A 69 -12.39 -17.84 2.93
CA SER A 69 -13.72 -17.96 3.49
C SER A 69 -14.59 -16.87 2.89
N ASP A 70 -15.50 -17.34 2.04
CA ASP A 70 -16.55 -16.62 1.33
C ASP A 70 -16.01 -15.74 0.20
N ALA A 71 -16.36 -16.13 -1.03
CA ALA A 71 -15.99 -15.41 -2.24
C ALA A 71 -16.26 -13.91 -2.03
N PRO A 72 -15.24 -13.03 -2.15
CA PRO A 72 -15.49 -11.60 -2.07
C PRO A 72 -16.56 -11.29 -3.12
N ASP A 73 -17.67 -10.72 -2.67
CA ASP A 73 -18.74 -10.35 -3.57
C ASP A 73 -18.13 -9.49 -4.68
N LEU A 74 -18.56 -9.69 -5.92
CA LEU A 74 -17.99 -8.95 -7.06
C LEU A 74 -18.10 -7.44 -6.83
N ASP A 75 -19.08 -7.01 -6.02
CA ASP A 75 -19.27 -5.64 -5.57
C ASP A 75 -18.13 -5.15 -4.66
N ASP A 76 -17.67 -5.95 -3.69
CA ASP A 76 -16.55 -5.59 -2.79
C ASP A 76 -15.22 -5.49 -3.56
N LEU A 77 -14.99 -6.40 -4.52
CA LEU A 77 -13.80 -6.36 -5.37
C LEU A 77 -13.79 -5.08 -6.23
N GLN A 78 -14.95 -4.69 -6.75
CA GLN A 78 -15.11 -3.50 -7.57
C GLN A 78 -14.97 -2.22 -6.71
N ALA A 79 -15.51 -2.22 -5.49
CA ALA A 79 -15.40 -1.13 -4.54
C ALA A 79 -13.93 -0.92 -4.10
N SER A 80 -13.21 -1.99 -3.79
CA SER A 80 -11.77 -1.94 -3.48
C SER A 80 -10.92 -1.41 -4.65
N ALA A 81 -11.24 -1.83 -5.88
CA ALA A 81 -10.61 -1.30 -7.09
C ALA A 81 -10.89 0.21 -7.27
N GLN A 82 -12.10 0.65 -6.93
CA GLN A 82 -12.47 2.06 -6.96
C GLN A 82 -11.71 2.87 -5.90
N CYS A 83 -11.58 2.37 -4.67
CA CYS A 83 -10.75 2.97 -3.62
C CYS A 83 -9.30 3.14 -4.07
N ARG A 84 -8.72 2.11 -4.67
CA ARG A 84 -7.35 2.17 -5.18
C ARG A 84 -7.17 3.21 -6.27
N ARG A 85 -8.14 3.33 -7.19
CA ARG A 85 -8.13 4.39 -8.20
C ARG A 85 -8.21 5.76 -7.55
N ALA A 86 -9.18 5.98 -6.66
CA ALA A 86 -9.38 7.24 -5.96
C ALA A 86 -8.14 7.69 -5.19
N ALA A 87 -7.49 6.78 -4.48
CA ALA A 87 -6.28 7.04 -3.72
C ALA A 87 -5.03 7.24 -4.60
N SER A 88 -5.08 6.84 -5.87
CA SER A 88 -3.98 6.97 -6.84
C SER A 88 -4.26 8.01 -7.93
N THR A 89 -5.36 8.76 -7.80
CA THR A 89 -5.74 9.80 -8.75
C THR A 89 -4.63 10.86 -8.85
N ARG A 90 -4.36 11.31 -10.07
CA ARG A 90 -3.31 12.28 -10.36
C ARG A 90 -3.57 13.59 -9.59
N GLY A 91 -2.58 14.05 -8.83
CA GLY A 91 -2.71 15.21 -7.94
C GLY A 91 -3.13 14.87 -6.51
N SER A 92 -3.40 13.60 -6.19
CA SER A 92 -3.77 13.21 -4.83
C SER A 92 -2.68 13.59 -3.82
N THR A 93 -3.12 14.19 -2.72
CA THR A 93 -2.29 14.50 -1.54
C THR A 93 -1.71 13.25 -0.87
N LEU A 94 -2.21 12.06 -1.22
CA LEU A 94 -1.73 10.78 -0.71
C LEU A 94 -0.40 10.33 -1.29
N ALA A 95 0.13 10.94 -2.35
CA ALA A 95 1.38 10.46 -2.97
C ALA A 95 2.56 10.38 -1.97
N GLY A 96 2.63 11.33 -1.02
CA GLY A 96 3.60 11.30 0.07
C GLY A 96 3.37 10.16 1.05
N ALA A 97 2.10 9.91 1.41
CA ALA A 97 1.71 8.82 2.30
C ALA A 97 1.97 7.44 1.65
N TRP A 98 1.66 7.27 0.36
CA TRP A 98 1.98 6.09 -0.43
C TRP A 98 3.50 5.81 -0.48
N TYR A 99 4.31 6.85 -0.62
CA TYR A 99 5.78 6.70 -0.58
C TYR A 99 6.27 6.26 0.80
N ASP A 100 5.76 6.84 1.89
CA ASP A 100 6.12 6.42 3.25
C ASP A 100 5.65 4.99 3.56
N LEU A 101 4.46 4.63 3.10
CA LEU A 101 3.92 3.28 3.18
C LEU A 101 4.83 2.29 2.46
N GLY A 102 5.20 2.55 1.20
CA GLY A 102 6.10 1.68 0.45
C GLY A 102 7.46 1.50 1.14
N ARG A 103 8.00 2.55 1.77
CA ARG A 103 9.23 2.45 2.56
C ARG A 103 9.07 1.59 3.81
N LEU A 104 7.93 1.71 4.48
CA LEU A 104 7.62 0.91 5.66
C LEU A 104 7.49 -0.56 5.25
N LEU A 105 6.71 -0.85 4.22
CA LEU A 105 6.53 -2.20 3.67
C LEU A 105 7.85 -2.85 3.23
N LEU A 106 8.76 -2.09 2.61
CA LEU A 106 10.12 -2.58 2.31
C LEU A 106 10.89 -2.99 3.57
N ARG A 107 10.77 -2.24 4.66
CA ARG A 107 11.43 -2.57 5.94
C ARG A 107 10.81 -3.77 6.63
N LEU A 108 9.52 -4.02 6.39
CA LEU A 108 8.79 -5.18 6.88
C LEU A 108 9.03 -6.43 6.05
N GLY A 109 9.71 -6.33 4.90
CA GLY A 109 9.95 -7.44 3.99
C GLY A 109 8.84 -7.70 2.97
N HIS A 110 7.74 -6.95 3.02
CA HIS A 110 6.62 -7.05 2.08
C HIS A 110 6.93 -6.34 0.75
N ARG A 111 7.90 -6.88 -0.01
CA ARG A 111 8.42 -6.27 -1.24
C ARG A 111 7.35 -6.06 -2.32
N GLN A 112 6.46 -7.03 -2.52
CA GLN A 112 5.37 -6.97 -3.51
C GLN A 112 4.42 -5.79 -3.24
N GLN A 113 3.92 -5.68 -2.00
CA GLN A 113 3.05 -4.56 -1.61
C GLN A 113 3.78 -3.21 -1.68
N ALA A 114 5.06 -3.18 -1.33
CA ALA A 114 5.85 -1.95 -1.43
C ALA A 114 5.95 -1.45 -2.88
N VAL A 115 6.16 -2.34 -3.85
CA VAL A 115 6.17 -2.00 -5.28
C VAL A 115 4.80 -1.43 -5.70
N SER A 116 3.71 -2.08 -5.30
CA SER A 116 2.35 -1.58 -5.57
C SER A 116 2.12 -0.17 -5.00
N ALA A 117 2.55 0.07 -3.76
CA ALA A 117 2.47 1.38 -3.11
C ALA A 117 3.32 2.45 -3.82
N PHE A 118 4.53 2.12 -4.30
CA PHE A 118 5.33 3.06 -5.08
C PHE A 118 4.73 3.37 -6.45
N HIS A 119 4.08 2.39 -7.09
CA HIS A 119 3.31 2.63 -8.31
C HIS A 119 2.14 3.58 -8.07
N ALA A 120 1.36 3.38 -7.00
CA ALA A 120 0.28 4.29 -6.61
C ALA A 120 0.81 5.71 -6.34
N ALA A 121 1.96 5.84 -5.66
CA ALA A 121 2.61 7.12 -5.43
C ALA A 121 3.00 7.83 -6.74
N LEU A 122 3.49 7.08 -7.74
CA LEU A 122 3.87 7.63 -9.05
C LEU A 122 2.66 7.93 -9.95
N ALA A 123 1.57 7.17 -9.82
CA ALA A 123 0.32 7.47 -10.49
C ALA A 123 -0.27 8.80 -9.97
N ALA A 124 -0.26 8.99 -8.65
CA ALA A 124 -0.69 10.22 -8.01
C ALA A 124 0.24 11.40 -8.32
N GLN A 125 1.56 11.20 -8.22
CA GLN A 125 2.57 12.21 -8.56
C GLN A 125 3.70 11.61 -9.41
N PRO A 126 3.64 11.76 -10.75
CA PRO A 126 4.64 11.17 -11.64
C PRO A 126 6.03 11.81 -11.47
N ASP A 127 6.11 13.05 -10.97
CA ASP A 127 7.37 13.75 -10.72
C ASP A 127 8.03 13.38 -9.37
N LEU A 128 7.47 12.42 -8.63
CA LEU A 128 8.00 12.01 -7.33
C LEU A 128 9.33 11.24 -7.48
N ARG A 129 10.43 11.98 -7.63
CA ARG A 129 11.79 11.44 -7.86
C ARG A 129 12.24 10.47 -6.77
N LYS A 130 11.71 10.62 -5.55
CA LYS A 130 11.99 9.72 -4.42
C LYS A 130 11.39 8.32 -4.64
N ALA A 131 10.16 8.23 -5.13
CA ALA A 131 9.51 6.95 -5.44
C ALA A 131 10.19 6.26 -6.63
N ARG A 132 10.51 7.03 -7.69
CA ARG A 132 11.23 6.50 -8.86
C ARG A 132 12.60 5.91 -8.50
N ARG A 133 13.36 6.59 -7.63
CA ARG A 133 14.64 6.08 -7.10
C ARG A 133 14.47 4.79 -6.32
N MET A 134 13.43 4.69 -5.50
CA MET A 134 13.17 3.48 -4.72
C MET A 134 12.79 2.30 -5.62
N MET A 135 11.96 2.53 -6.63
CA MET A 135 11.64 1.51 -7.64
C MET A 135 12.88 1.02 -8.38
N ALA A 136 13.73 1.94 -8.87
CA ALA A 136 14.97 1.55 -9.54
C ALA A 136 15.85 0.66 -8.64
N LYS A 137 15.95 0.98 -7.35
CA LYS A 137 16.68 0.16 -6.38
C LYS A 137 16.05 -1.23 -6.23
N ILE A 138 14.73 -1.33 -6.16
CA ILE A 138 14.03 -2.61 -6.06
C ILE A 138 14.24 -3.45 -7.33
N THR A 139 14.10 -2.86 -8.52
CA THR A 139 14.29 -3.55 -9.80
C THR A 139 15.73 -4.03 -9.97
N LEU A 140 16.72 -3.20 -9.66
CA LEU A 140 18.15 -3.57 -9.68
C LEU A 140 18.44 -4.74 -8.72
N ASN A 141 17.82 -4.73 -7.54
CA ASN A 141 17.99 -5.81 -6.57
C ASN A 141 17.15 -7.06 -6.91
N SER A 142 16.18 -6.98 -7.83
CA SER A 142 15.44 -8.15 -8.34
C SER A 142 16.27 -8.84 -9.43
N GLY A 143 16.79 -8.06 -10.40
CA GLY A 143 17.63 -8.59 -11.47
C GLY A 143 18.94 -9.21 -10.96
N ARG A 144 19.49 -8.74 -9.83
CA ARG A 144 20.63 -9.39 -9.16
C ARG A 144 20.31 -10.73 -8.50
N GLN A 145 19.06 -10.98 -8.13
CA GLN A 145 18.65 -12.27 -7.57
C GLN A 145 18.29 -13.28 -8.66
N GLU A 146 17.79 -12.83 -9.81
CA GLU A 146 17.58 -13.69 -10.99
C GLU A 146 18.90 -14.17 -11.60
N LEU A 147 19.97 -13.35 -11.56
CA LEU A 147 21.32 -13.74 -11.95
C LEU A 147 21.98 -14.79 -11.02
N HIS A 148 21.33 -15.15 -9.90
CA HIS A 148 21.77 -16.17 -8.97
C HIS A 148 20.77 -17.33 -8.83
N ALA A 149 19.93 -17.57 -9.84
CA ALA A 149 19.32 -18.89 -9.98
C ALA A 149 20.43 -19.87 -10.42
N PRO A 150 20.80 -20.91 -9.63
CA PRO A 150 21.65 -21.96 -10.16
C PRO A 150 20.89 -22.61 -11.31
N GLU A 151 21.51 -22.65 -12.49
CA GLU A 151 21.12 -23.56 -13.55
C GLU A 151 21.12 -24.97 -12.95
N VAL A 152 19.94 -25.45 -12.56
CA VAL A 152 19.74 -26.84 -12.16
C VAL A 152 20.03 -27.64 -13.42
N GLY A 153 21.16 -28.33 -13.40
CA GLY A 153 21.65 -29.14 -14.49
C GLY A 153 20.55 -30.05 -15.03
N THR A 154 20.15 -29.79 -16.27
CA THR A 154 19.62 -30.82 -17.16
C THR A 154 20.79 -31.73 -17.53
N ASP A 155 21.13 -32.64 -16.62
CA ASP A 155 21.72 -33.93 -16.96
C ASP A 155 20.61 -34.96 -16.85
N ARG A 156 20.03 -35.30 -18.00
CA ARG A 156 19.27 -36.53 -18.19
C ARG A 156 19.93 -37.26 -19.36
N SER A 157 20.70 -38.27 -18.95
CA SER A 157 20.97 -39.59 -19.57
C SER A 157 20.80 -39.75 -21.08
#